data_AF-A0A0T0M729-F1
#
_entry.id   AF-A0A0T0M729-F1
#
_cell.length_a   1.000
_cell.length_b   1.000
_cell.length_c   1.000
_cell.angle_alpha   90.00
_cell.angle_beta   90.00
_cell.angle_gamma   90.00
#
_symmetry.space_group_name_H-M   'P 1'
#
loop_
_entity.id
_entity.type
_entity.pdbx_description
1 polymer ?
#
loop_
_entity_poly.entity_id
_entity_poly.type
_entity_poly.pdbx_seq_one_letter_code
_entity_poly.pdbx_strand_id
1 'polypeptide(L)'
;MKETFTRVWKDPVWSKIISAVLLAFFAIIYNAIIALYNNTNFSLEFVKFWMIKINLWIVVLIMITTYALSYYVNKPKVKIKFVYDSETLELDRKLFNHIRYDLITKETLDDLYNNTFSSSSFEREKFNFISITLGESENPEFEFLNPELEIVKLELITAIAKFRSSSVGAIYSTPSHGDIGFYGIPKEWDQERFYAAMDKIELEEKNVFEKAERLIKLGRRILKT
;
A
#
# COMPACT_ATOMS: atom_id res chain seq x y z
N MET A 1 16.55 -6.29 0.45
CA MET A 1 17.56 -5.24 0.74
C MET A 1 17.06 -4.14 1.67
N LYS A 2 15.88 -3.51 1.44
CA LYS A 2 15.33 -2.52 2.38
C LYS A 2 15.06 -3.09 3.78
N GLU A 3 14.45 -4.27 3.87
CA GLU A 3 14.12 -4.90 5.17
C GLU A 3 15.35 -5.27 5.99
N THR A 4 16.39 -5.84 5.35
CA THR A 4 17.65 -6.20 6.00
C THR A 4 18.39 -4.97 6.53
N PHE A 5 18.40 -3.87 5.75
CA PHE A 5 18.99 -2.60 6.18
C PHE A 5 18.22 -1.99 7.37
N THR A 6 16.89 -1.97 7.32
CA THR A 6 16.07 -1.47 8.44
C THR A 6 16.22 -2.31 9.72
N ARG A 7 16.49 -3.60 9.60
CA ARG A 7 16.72 -4.48 10.75
C ARG A 7 18.04 -4.18 11.45
N VAL A 8 19.12 -4.01 10.68
CA VAL A 8 20.45 -3.65 11.21
C VAL A 8 20.45 -2.23 11.80
N TRP A 9 19.70 -1.31 11.18
CA TRP A 9 19.59 0.07 11.68
C TRP A 9 18.76 0.20 12.97
N LYS A 10 17.79 -0.69 13.19
CA LYS A 10 16.97 -0.74 14.42
C LYS A 10 17.66 -1.49 15.57
N ASP A 11 18.72 -2.23 15.29
CA ASP A 11 19.49 -2.91 16.31
C ASP A 11 20.32 -1.91 17.13
N PRO A 12 20.16 -1.86 18.46
CA PRO A 12 20.78 -0.85 19.32
C PRO A 12 22.31 -0.96 19.42
N VAL A 13 22.90 -2.09 19.01
CA VAL A 13 24.36 -2.30 19.02
C VAL A 13 24.93 -2.00 17.64
N TRP A 14 24.38 -2.60 16.59
CA TRP A 14 24.89 -2.43 15.22
C TRP A 14 24.72 -1.01 14.68
N SER A 15 23.64 -0.31 15.03
CA SER A 15 23.43 1.10 14.67
C SER A 15 24.53 2.02 15.23
N LYS A 16 25.00 1.75 16.45
CA LYS A 16 26.09 2.51 17.09
C LYS A 16 27.43 2.25 16.40
N ILE A 17 27.71 0.99 16.06
CA ILE A 17 28.93 0.61 15.34
C ILE A 17 28.97 1.31 13.98
N ILE A 18 27.87 1.25 13.22
CA ILE A 18 27.77 1.89 11.90
C ILE A 18 27.93 3.42 12.03
N SER A 19 27.33 4.03 13.05
CA SER A 19 27.47 5.47 13.31
C SER A 19 28.91 5.86 13.63
N ALA A 20 29.61 5.07 14.44
CA ALA A 20 31.02 5.31 14.78
C ALA A 20 31.92 5.17 13.54
N VAL A 21 31.67 4.17 12.69
CA VAL A 21 32.40 3.97 11.42
C VAL A 21 32.16 5.14 10.47
N LEU A 22 30.90 5.60 10.33
CA LEU A 22 30.58 6.77 9.51
C LEU A 22 31.27 8.04 10.02
N LEU A 23 31.27 8.28 11.34
CA LEU A 23 31.97 9.43 11.93
C LEU A 23 33.47 9.38 11.68
N ALA A 24 34.10 8.22 11.84
CA ALA A 24 35.51 8.03 11.54
C ALA A 24 35.81 8.27 10.04
N PHE A 25 34.94 7.79 9.16
CA PHE A 25 35.05 7.99 7.71
C PHE A 25 34.94 9.46 7.32
N PHE A 26 33.96 10.19 7.87
CA PHE A 26 33.80 11.63 7.65
C PHE A 26 35.02 12.42 8.16
N ALA A 27 35.57 12.05 9.32
CA ALA A 27 36.77 12.68 9.85
C ALA A 27 37.97 12.49 8.90
N ILE A 28 38.15 11.30 8.33
CA ILE A 28 39.24 11.03 7.38
C ILE A 28 39.07 11.87 6.11
N ILE A 29 37.86 11.89 5.52
CA ILE A 29 37.58 12.65 4.29
C ILE A 29 37.79 14.14 4.52
N TYR A 30 37.21 14.69 5.59
CA TYR A 30 37.35 16.11 5.92
C TYR A 30 38.82 16.51 6.02
N ASN A 31 39.63 15.74 6.75
CA ASN A 31 41.05 16.02 6.92
C ASN A 31 41.85 15.85 5.63
N ALA A 32 41.49 14.91 4.75
CA ALA A 32 42.11 14.77 3.44
C ALA A 32 41.83 15.98 2.54
N ILE A 33 40.59 16.48 2.53
CA ILE A 33 40.19 17.68 1.77
C ILE A 33 40.94 18.91 2.27
N ILE A 34 41.02 19.10 3.60
CA ILE A 34 41.73 20.24 4.20
C ILE A 34 43.25 20.15 3.96
N ALA A 35 43.84 18.96 4.04
CA ALA A 35 45.25 18.74 3.73
C ALA A 35 45.59 19.13 2.28
N LEU A 36 44.72 18.77 1.32
CA LEU A 36 44.83 19.17 -0.09
C LEU A 36 44.66 20.69 -0.27
N TYR A 37 43.63 21.27 0.36
CA TYR A 37 43.35 22.71 0.23
C TYR A 37 44.47 23.58 0.82
N ASN A 38 45.05 23.17 1.95
CA ASN A 38 46.09 23.91 2.65
C ASN A 38 47.53 23.53 2.23
N ASN A 39 47.71 22.56 1.32
CA ASN A 39 49.02 21.98 0.97
C ASN A 39 49.83 21.52 2.22
N THR A 40 49.16 20.84 3.14
CA THR A 40 49.74 20.37 4.42
C THR A 40 49.71 18.85 4.51
N ASN A 41 50.52 18.29 5.41
CA ASN A 41 50.54 16.85 5.66
C ASN A 41 49.24 16.39 6.33
N PHE A 42 48.60 15.34 5.79
CA PHE A 42 47.37 14.74 6.34
C PHE A 42 47.48 14.45 7.84
N SER A 43 48.58 13.84 8.28
CA SER A 43 48.79 13.50 9.70
C SER A 43 48.76 14.73 10.63
N LEU A 44 49.22 15.89 10.13
CA LEU A 44 49.19 17.15 10.88
C LEU A 44 47.75 17.65 11.03
N GLU A 45 46.99 17.69 9.94
CA GLU A 45 45.60 18.14 9.94
C GLU A 45 44.67 17.19 10.71
N PHE A 46 44.91 15.88 10.63
CA PHE A 46 44.17 14.87 11.40
C PHE A 46 44.37 15.04 12.92
N VAL A 47 45.61 15.29 13.35
CA VAL A 47 45.92 15.53 14.77
C VAL A 47 45.34 16.87 15.24
N LYS A 48 45.39 17.91 14.40
CA LYS A 48 44.73 19.19 14.68
C LYS A 48 43.22 19.02 14.85
N PHE A 49 42.56 18.25 13.99
CA PHE A 49 41.11 17.98 14.05
C PHE A 49 40.68 17.40 15.41
N TRP A 50 41.44 16.43 15.94
CA TRP A 50 41.16 15.85 17.26
C TRP A 50 41.47 16.79 18.43
N MET A 51 42.29 17.81 18.21
CA MET A 51 42.60 18.85 19.19
C MET A 51 41.71 20.09 19.07
N ILE A 52 40.77 20.13 18.11
CA ILE A 52 39.81 21.24 17.98
C ILE A 52 38.95 21.27 19.24
N LYS A 53 39.10 22.34 20.03
CA LYS A 53 38.14 22.69 21.07
C LYS A 53 36.87 23.19 20.40
N ILE A 54 35.93 22.29 20.15
CA ILE A 54 34.61 22.67 19.64
C ILE A 54 33.94 23.48 20.75
N ASN A 55 33.59 24.73 20.44
CA ASN A 55 32.87 25.57 21.37
C ASN A 55 31.49 24.95 21.63
N LEU A 56 31.11 24.82 22.91
CA LEU A 56 29.88 24.14 23.33
C LEU A 56 28.64 24.72 22.65
N TRP A 57 28.65 26.02 22.34
CA TRP A 57 27.60 26.74 21.62
C TRP A 57 27.34 26.21 20.20
N ILE A 58 28.35 25.70 19.50
CA ILE A 58 28.19 25.12 18.16
C ILE A 58 27.42 23.79 18.25
N VAL A 59 27.71 22.98 19.26
CA VAL A 59 27.01 21.71 19.51
C VAL A 59 25.54 21.97 19.84
N VAL A 60 25.27 22.97 20.69
CA VAL A 60 23.90 23.39 21.03
C VAL A 60 23.14 23.87 19.80
N LEU A 61 23.77 24.64 18.91
CA LEU A 61 23.15 25.13 17.68
C LEU A 61 22.80 23.99 16.70
N ILE A 62 23.67 22.99 16.57
CA ILE A 62 23.39 21.78 15.77
C ILE A 62 22.21 20.99 16.35
N MET A 63 22.12 20.86 17.67
CA MET A 63 20.96 20.18 18.31
C MET A 63 19.65 20.96 18.09
N ILE A 64 19.66 22.28 18.22
CA ILE A 64 18.46 23.11 18.00
C ILE A 64 18.00 23.03 16.54
N THR A 65 18.92 23.14 15.59
CA THR A 65 18.62 23.10 14.16
C THR A 65 18.07 21.74 13.73
N THR A 66 18.70 20.64 14.16
CA THR A 66 18.22 19.27 13.88
C THR A 66 16.86 19.00 14.51
N TYR A 67 16.62 19.46 15.74
CA TYR A 67 15.31 19.36 16.39
C TYR A 67 14.24 20.15 15.63
N ALA A 68 14.53 21.40 15.24
CA ALA A 68 13.61 22.23 14.47
C ALA A 68 13.26 21.58 13.12
N LEU A 69 14.26 21.10 12.37
CA LEU A 69 14.06 20.37 11.12
C LEU A 69 13.18 19.13 11.31
N SER A 70 13.48 18.31 12.31
CA SER A 70 12.67 17.13 12.64
C SER A 70 11.22 17.52 12.97
N TYR A 71 11.02 18.58 13.76
CA TYR A 71 9.70 19.07 14.10
C TYR A 71 8.92 19.53 12.86
N TYR A 72 9.54 20.29 11.95
CA TYR A 72 8.89 20.76 10.73
C TYR A 72 8.56 19.63 9.74
N VAL A 73 9.45 18.66 9.58
CA VAL A 73 9.23 17.50 8.70
C VAL A 73 8.14 16.59 9.25
N ASN A 74 8.09 16.41 10.59
CA ASN A 74 7.12 15.56 11.25
C ASN A 74 5.84 16.29 11.69
N LYS A 75 5.64 17.55 11.29
CA LYS A 75 4.39 18.24 11.58
C LYS A 75 3.25 17.42 10.95
N PRO A 76 2.23 17.01 11.72
CA PRO A 76 1.06 16.39 11.15
C PRO A 76 0.47 17.39 10.16
N LYS A 77 0.49 17.04 8.87
CA LYS A 77 -0.14 17.86 7.84
C LYS A 77 -1.58 18.08 8.28
N VAL A 78 -1.99 19.34 8.44
CA VAL A 78 -3.38 19.68 8.74
C VAL A 78 -4.21 19.03 7.64
N LYS A 79 -5.00 18.02 8.01
CA LYS A 79 -5.91 17.38 7.06
C LYS A 79 -6.97 18.42 6.73
N ILE A 80 -6.80 19.12 5.61
CA ILE A 80 -7.84 19.98 5.07
C ILE A 80 -9.02 19.05 4.79
N LYS A 81 -10.09 19.21 5.56
CA LYS A 81 -11.28 18.38 5.42
C LYS A 81 -11.97 18.81 4.13
N PHE A 82 -12.18 17.85 3.23
CA PHE A 82 -12.96 18.09 2.01
C PHE A 82 -14.36 18.57 2.40
N VAL A 83 -14.82 19.65 1.75
CA VAL A 83 -16.15 20.23 1.99
C VAL A 83 -16.94 20.08 0.71
N TYR A 84 -18.09 19.43 0.81
CA TYR A 84 -19.02 19.26 -0.29
C TYR A 84 -19.81 20.53 -0.56
N ASP A 85 -19.89 20.92 -1.83
CA ASP A 85 -21.07 21.62 -2.37
C ASP A 85 -22.14 20.60 -2.79
N SER A 86 -23.32 21.08 -3.20
CA SER A 86 -24.46 20.24 -3.55
C SER A 86 -24.24 19.38 -4.80
N GLU A 87 -23.54 19.91 -5.81
CA GLU A 87 -23.32 19.23 -7.09
C GLU A 87 -22.30 18.11 -6.92
N THR A 88 -21.16 18.43 -6.29
CA THR A 88 -20.12 17.45 -5.94
C THR A 88 -20.69 16.31 -5.09
N LEU A 89 -21.57 16.61 -4.12
CA LEU A 89 -22.20 15.59 -3.29
C LEU A 89 -23.11 14.66 -4.10
N GLU A 90 -23.85 15.20 -5.07
CA GLU A 90 -24.74 14.43 -5.92
C GLU A 90 -23.97 13.49 -6.85
N LEU A 91 -22.87 13.98 -7.46
CA LEU A 91 -21.98 13.19 -8.29
C LEU A 91 -21.38 12.00 -7.53
N ASP A 92 -20.80 12.26 -6.35
CA ASP A 92 -20.26 11.19 -5.50
C ASP A 92 -21.34 10.21 -5.06
N ARG A 93 -22.56 10.67 -4.74
CA ARG A 93 -23.68 9.76 -4.39
C ARG A 93 -24.09 8.88 -5.54
N LYS A 94 -24.13 9.42 -6.76
CA LYS A 94 -24.46 8.67 -7.97
C LYS A 94 -23.43 7.58 -8.20
N LEU A 95 -22.14 7.91 -8.17
CA LEU A 95 -21.05 6.94 -8.29
C LEU A 95 -21.08 5.90 -7.18
N PHE A 96 -21.28 6.32 -5.93
CA PHE A 96 -21.38 5.40 -4.79
C PHE A 96 -22.51 4.39 -4.94
N ASN A 97 -23.69 4.85 -5.35
CA ASN A 97 -24.84 3.98 -5.55
C ASN A 97 -24.62 3.03 -6.72
N HIS A 98 -24.01 3.50 -7.81
CA HIS A 98 -23.66 2.66 -8.94
C HIS A 98 -22.72 1.52 -8.52
N ILE A 99 -21.65 1.84 -7.79
CA ILE A 99 -20.72 0.82 -7.26
C ILE A 99 -21.46 -0.16 -6.33
N ARG A 100 -22.32 0.32 -5.44
CA ARG A 100 -22.98 -0.49 -4.41
C ARG A 100 -24.11 -1.37 -4.94
N TYR A 101 -24.85 -0.91 -5.95
CA TYR A 101 -26.06 -1.59 -6.40
C TYR A 101 -25.90 -2.28 -7.74
N ASP A 102 -24.97 -1.83 -8.58
CA ASP A 102 -24.82 -2.36 -9.93
C ASP A 102 -23.53 -3.17 -10.08
N LEU A 103 -22.41 -2.68 -9.53
CA LEU A 103 -21.10 -3.35 -9.68
C LEU A 103 -20.85 -4.42 -8.60
N ILE A 104 -20.93 -4.02 -7.33
CA ILE A 104 -20.71 -4.88 -6.16
C ILE A 104 -22.04 -5.06 -5.46
N THR A 105 -22.94 -5.79 -6.11
CA THR A 105 -24.27 -6.08 -5.60
C THR A 105 -24.20 -6.78 -4.23
N LYS A 106 -25.32 -6.79 -3.51
CA LYS A 106 -25.42 -7.56 -2.25
C LYS A 106 -25.10 -9.05 -2.47
N GLU A 107 -25.57 -9.63 -3.58
CA GLU A 107 -25.28 -11.03 -3.90
C GLU A 107 -23.77 -11.24 -4.11
N THR A 108 -23.11 -10.36 -4.86
CA THR A 108 -21.66 -10.40 -5.03
C THR A 108 -20.91 -10.33 -3.70
N LEU A 109 -21.36 -9.47 -2.77
CA LEU A 109 -20.77 -9.40 -1.42
C LEU A 109 -20.98 -10.70 -0.64
N ASP A 110 -22.18 -11.27 -0.70
CA ASP A 110 -22.50 -12.52 -0.02
C ASP A 110 -21.68 -13.68 -0.61
N ASP A 111 -21.49 -13.73 -1.94
CA ASP A 111 -20.64 -14.73 -2.61
C ASP A 111 -19.17 -14.61 -2.15
N LEU A 112 -18.62 -13.40 -2.09
CA LEU A 112 -17.26 -13.12 -1.63
C LEU A 112 -17.08 -13.45 -0.14
N TYR A 113 -18.07 -13.10 0.70
CA TYR A 113 -18.04 -13.40 2.12
C TYR A 113 -17.99 -14.91 2.39
N ASN A 114 -18.73 -15.68 1.60
CA ASN A 114 -18.80 -17.13 1.71
C ASN A 114 -17.65 -17.86 0.98
N ASN A 115 -16.71 -17.14 0.38
CA ASN A 115 -15.62 -17.70 -0.43
C ASN A 115 -16.13 -18.64 -1.54
N THR A 116 -17.20 -18.22 -2.22
CA THR A 116 -17.91 -19.05 -3.20
C THR A 116 -17.00 -19.49 -4.34
N PHE A 117 -16.07 -18.63 -4.75
CA PHE A 117 -15.23 -18.83 -5.94
C PHE A 117 -14.05 -19.78 -5.69
N SER A 118 -13.58 -19.91 -4.45
CA SER A 118 -12.57 -20.92 -4.05
C SER A 118 -13.21 -22.24 -3.65
N SER A 119 -14.36 -22.23 -3.01
CA SER A 119 -14.91 -23.40 -2.32
C SER A 119 -15.82 -24.30 -3.16
N SER A 120 -16.45 -23.77 -4.20
CA SER A 120 -17.50 -24.47 -4.94
C SER A 120 -17.48 -24.16 -6.43
N SER A 121 -18.27 -24.90 -7.21
CA SER A 121 -18.58 -24.50 -8.57
C SER A 121 -19.71 -23.48 -8.56
N PHE A 122 -19.62 -22.45 -9.39
CA PHE A 122 -20.52 -21.31 -9.39
C PHE A 122 -20.90 -20.93 -10.82
N GLU A 123 -22.03 -20.23 -10.97
CA GLU A 123 -22.50 -19.72 -12.26
C GLU A 123 -21.51 -18.69 -12.82
N ARG A 124 -21.19 -18.80 -14.11
CA ARG A 124 -20.24 -17.91 -14.79
C ARG A 124 -20.56 -16.43 -14.56
N GLU A 125 -21.84 -16.08 -14.56
CA GLU A 125 -22.36 -14.73 -14.44
C GLU A 125 -21.93 -14.07 -13.12
N LYS A 126 -21.83 -14.84 -12.03
CA LYS A 126 -21.35 -14.36 -10.72
C LYS A 126 -19.92 -13.83 -10.79
N PHE A 127 -19.13 -14.24 -11.79
CA PHE A 127 -17.75 -13.80 -11.99
C PHE A 127 -17.60 -12.53 -12.83
N ASN A 128 -18.67 -12.10 -13.52
CA ASN A 128 -18.62 -10.97 -14.45
C ASN A 128 -18.36 -9.63 -13.76
N PHE A 129 -18.67 -9.50 -12.47
CA PHE A 129 -18.43 -8.25 -11.73
C PHE A 129 -16.96 -7.79 -11.82
N ILE A 130 -16.02 -8.74 -11.91
CA ILE A 130 -14.59 -8.45 -12.01
C ILE A 130 -14.29 -7.69 -13.29
N SER A 131 -14.73 -8.20 -14.45
CA SER A 131 -14.44 -7.58 -15.74
C SER A 131 -15.20 -6.26 -15.91
N ILE A 132 -16.46 -6.21 -15.48
CA ILE A 132 -17.30 -5.00 -15.54
C ILE A 132 -16.67 -3.89 -14.69
N THR A 133 -16.38 -4.17 -13.41
CA THR A 133 -15.83 -3.17 -12.48
C THR A 133 -14.46 -2.67 -12.92
N LEU A 134 -13.58 -3.56 -13.41
CA LEU A 134 -12.27 -3.14 -13.92
C LEU A 134 -12.38 -2.34 -15.21
N GLY A 135 -13.29 -2.71 -16.11
CA GLY A 135 -13.55 -1.94 -17.34
C GLY A 135 -14.07 -0.53 -17.03
N GLU A 136 -14.97 -0.39 -16.06
CA GLU A 136 -15.44 0.93 -15.64
C GLU A 136 -14.35 1.78 -14.98
N SER A 137 -13.41 1.16 -14.27
CA SER A 137 -12.30 1.89 -13.65
C SER A 137 -11.35 2.57 -14.66
N GLU A 138 -11.45 2.23 -15.95
CA GLU A 138 -10.73 2.91 -17.03
C GLU A 138 -11.43 4.21 -17.47
N ASN A 139 -12.68 4.43 -17.09
CA ASN A 139 -13.43 5.65 -17.40
C ASN A 139 -12.94 6.81 -16.50
N PRO A 140 -12.53 7.96 -17.07
CA PRO A 140 -12.13 9.13 -16.27
C PRO A 140 -13.24 9.69 -15.38
N GLU A 141 -14.52 9.42 -15.67
CA GLU A 141 -15.64 9.83 -14.82
C GLU A 141 -15.86 8.88 -13.62
N PHE A 142 -15.18 7.75 -13.58
CA PHE A 142 -15.23 6.80 -12.47
C PHE A 142 -14.28 7.24 -11.35
N GLU A 143 -14.44 8.45 -10.83
CA GLU A 143 -13.61 9.05 -9.78
C GLU A 143 -14.48 9.76 -8.72
N PHE A 144 -14.19 9.51 -7.44
CA PHE A 144 -14.80 10.28 -6.35
C PHE A 144 -14.08 11.62 -6.23
N LEU A 145 -14.87 12.69 -6.13
CA LEU A 145 -14.33 14.02 -5.83
C LEU A 145 -13.82 14.10 -4.38
N ASN A 146 -14.41 13.30 -3.48
CA ASN A 146 -13.91 13.16 -2.13
C ASN A 146 -12.66 12.28 -2.09
N PRO A 147 -11.52 12.82 -1.64
CA PRO A 147 -10.25 12.10 -1.66
C PRO A 147 -10.22 10.88 -0.73
N GLU A 148 -11.00 10.89 0.36
CA GLU A 148 -11.06 9.74 1.28
C GLU A 148 -11.82 8.57 0.66
N LEU A 149 -12.91 8.87 -0.07
CA LEU A 149 -13.67 7.87 -0.82
C LEU A 149 -12.88 7.34 -2.01
N GLU A 150 -12.16 8.22 -2.72
CA GLU A 150 -11.34 7.82 -3.85
C GLU A 150 -10.24 6.85 -3.44
N ILE A 151 -9.54 7.12 -2.33
CA ILE A 151 -8.51 6.21 -1.80
C ILE A 151 -9.09 4.82 -1.54
N VAL A 152 -10.24 4.72 -0.87
CA VAL A 152 -10.82 3.39 -0.56
C VAL A 152 -11.40 2.71 -1.79
N LYS A 153 -11.89 3.46 -2.77
CA LYS A 153 -12.32 2.92 -4.07
C LYS A 153 -11.13 2.32 -4.82
N LEU A 154 -10.01 3.04 -4.89
CA LEU A 154 -8.78 2.54 -5.53
C LEU A 154 -8.22 1.29 -4.82
N GLU A 155 -8.32 1.21 -3.49
CA GLU A 155 -7.99 -0.01 -2.76
C GLU A 155 -8.87 -1.19 -3.19
N LEU A 156 -10.17 -0.98 -3.37
CA LEU A 156 -11.11 -2.00 -3.87
C LEU A 156 -10.77 -2.43 -5.30
N ILE A 157 -10.58 -1.49 -6.22
CA ILE A 157 -10.20 -1.79 -7.62
C ILE A 157 -8.90 -2.60 -7.66
N THR A 158 -7.92 -2.22 -6.85
CA THR A 158 -6.65 -2.97 -6.74
C THR A 158 -6.87 -4.39 -6.23
N ALA A 159 -7.74 -4.58 -5.22
CA ALA A 159 -8.08 -5.90 -4.72
C ALA A 159 -8.78 -6.76 -5.80
N ILE A 160 -9.72 -6.19 -6.56
CA ILE A 160 -10.42 -6.89 -7.64
C ILE A 160 -9.43 -7.28 -8.76
N ALA A 161 -8.50 -6.40 -9.12
CA ALA A 161 -7.46 -6.72 -10.12
C ALA A 161 -6.57 -7.88 -9.66
N LYS A 162 -6.20 -7.91 -8.37
CA LYS A 162 -5.43 -9.00 -7.78
C LYS A 162 -6.22 -10.31 -7.71
N PHE A 163 -7.51 -10.22 -7.40
CA PHE A 163 -8.41 -11.35 -7.44
C PHE A 163 -8.53 -11.94 -8.85
N ARG A 164 -8.70 -11.10 -9.88
CA ARG A 164 -8.66 -11.51 -11.30
C ARG A 164 -7.37 -12.26 -11.62
N SER A 165 -6.22 -11.65 -11.29
CA SER A 165 -4.89 -12.23 -11.56
C SER A 165 -4.70 -13.59 -10.89
N SER A 166 -5.22 -13.76 -9.67
CA SER A 166 -5.15 -15.03 -8.93
C SER A 166 -6.07 -16.10 -9.47
N SER A 167 -7.19 -15.69 -10.08
CA SER A 167 -8.20 -16.58 -10.65
C SER A 167 -7.87 -17.03 -12.07
N VAL A 168 -7.17 -16.19 -12.84
CA VAL A 168 -6.72 -16.51 -14.20
C VAL A 168 -5.81 -17.73 -14.15
N GLY A 169 -6.20 -18.77 -14.88
CA GLY A 169 -5.47 -20.02 -14.94
C GLY A 169 -5.69 -20.94 -13.74
N ALA A 170 -6.56 -20.56 -12.79
CA ALA A 170 -6.99 -21.37 -11.64
C ALA A 170 -8.48 -21.76 -11.71
N ILE A 171 -9.31 -20.88 -12.27
CA ILE A 171 -10.75 -21.10 -12.46
C ILE A 171 -11.02 -21.45 -13.93
N TYR A 172 -11.70 -22.56 -14.16
CA TYR A 172 -12.05 -23.06 -15.49
C TYR A 172 -13.52 -23.41 -15.58
N SER A 173 -14.01 -23.61 -16.81
CA SER A 173 -15.31 -24.23 -17.02
C SER A 173 -15.31 -25.63 -16.44
N THR A 174 -16.12 -25.86 -15.41
CA THR A 174 -16.30 -27.18 -14.82
C THR A 174 -17.61 -27.76 -15.36
N PRO A 175 -17.61 -28.98 -15.93
CA PRO A 175 -18.86 -29.66 -16.25
C PRO A 175 -19.52 -30.10 -14.95
N SER A 176 -20.25 -29.18 -14.31
CA SER A 176 -21.17 -29.51 -13.24
C SER A 176 -22.50 -29.89 -13.89
N HIS A 177 -22.95 -31.12 -13.67
CA HIS A 177 -24.29 -31.58 -14.08
C HIS A 177 -24.57 -31.62 -15.61
N GLY A 178 -23.54 -31.63 -16.45
CA GLY A 178 -23.71 -31.71 -17.92
C GLY A 178 -24.01 -30.37 -18.60
N ASP A 179 -24.08 -29.27 -17.84
CA ASP A 179 -24.38 -27.94 -18.37
C ASP A 179 -23.13 -27.08 -18.58
N ILE A 180 -23.09 -26.44 -19.74
CA ILE A 180 -22.07 -25.48 -20.16
C ILE A 180 -22.43 -24.13 -19.51
N GLY A 181 -22.04 -23.90 -18.26
CA GLY A 181 -22.38 -22.65 -17.55
C GLY A 181 -21.66 -22.40 -16.23
N PHE A 182 -21.01 -23.41 -15.66
CA PHE A 182 -20.39 -23.33 -14.35
C PHE A 182 -18.87 -23.22 -14.43
N TYR A 183 -18.32 -22.40 -13.54
CA TYR A 183 -16.90 -22.22 -13.32
C TYR A 183 -16.48 -22.76 -11.94
N GLY A 184 -15.22 -23.12 -11.79
CA GLY A 184 -14.64 -23.53 -10.52
C GLY A 184 -13.19 -23.96 -10.65
N ILE A 185 -12.57 -24.30 -9.51
CA ILE A 185 -11.24 -24.89 -9.48
C ILE A 185 -11.35 -26.37 -9.91
N PRO A 186 -10.57 -26.83 -10.90
CA PRO A 186 -10.63 -28.20 -11.39
C PRO A 186 -10.27 -29.21 -10.30
N LYS A 187 -11.21 -30.12 -9.99
CA LYS A 187 -11.03 -31.12 -8.91
C LYS A 187 -10.09 -32.26 -9.33
N GLU A 188 -9.80 -32.38 -10.61
CA GLU A 188 -8.88 -33.35 -11.19
C GLU A 188 -7.41 -32.97 -11.05
N TRP A 189 -7.10 -31.75 -10.57
CA TRP A 189 -5.73 -31.34 -10.30
C TRP A 189 -5.12 -32.15 -9.16
N ASP A 190 -3.78 -32.22 -9.16
CA ASP A 190 -3.08 -32.78 -8.02
C ASP A 190 -3.41 -31.99 -6.75
N GLN A 191 -3.39 -32.71 -5.63
CA GLN A 191 -3.89 -32.18 -4.35
C GLN A 191 -3.17 -30.90 -3.92
N GLU A 192 -1.85 -30.82 -4.13
CA GLU A 192 -1.06 -29.65 -3.76
C GLU A 192 -1.46 -28.43 -4.60
N ARG A 193 -1.55 -28.58 -5.92
CA ARG A 193 -1.97 -27.52 -6.83
C ARG A 193 -3.41 -27.07 -6.57
N PHE A 194 -4.32 -27.99 -6.30
CA PHE A 194 -5.71 -27.68 -5.98
C PHE A 194 -5.82 -26.80 -4.73
N TYR A 195 -5.24 -27.23 -3.62
CA TYR A 195 -5.31 -26.47 -2.36
C TYR A 195 -4.55 -25.15 -2.45
N ALA A 196 -3.40 -25.09 -3.15
CA ALA A 196 -2.69 -23.84 -3.37
C ALA A 196 -3.52 -22.82 -4.17
N ALA A 197 -4.28 -23.27 -5.17
CA ALA A 197 -5.20 -22.41 -5.91
C ALA A 197 -6.38 -21.96 -5.04
N MET A 198 -6.97 -22.88 -4.27
CA MET A 198 -8.07 -22.61 -3.35
C MET A 198 -7.69 -21.57 -2.30
N ASP A 199 -6.60 -21.78 -1.56
CA ASP A 199 -6.12 -20.86 -0.52
C ASP A 199 -5.82 -19.47 -1.08
N LYS A 200 -5.22 -19.41 -2.28
CA LYS A 200 -4.90 -18.16 -2.95
C LYS A 200 -6.16 -17.40 -3.37
N ILE A 201 -7.15 -18.09 -3.93
CA ILE A 201 -8.42 -17.48 -4.32
C ILE A 201 -9.19 -17.01 -3.09
N GLU A 202 -9.29 -17.85 -2.05
CA GLU A 202 -9.98 -17.53 -0.80
C GLU A 202 -9.39 -16.27 -0.14
N LEU A 203 -8.06 -16.15 -0.13
CA LEU A 203 -7.39 -14.96 0.40
C LEU A 203 -7.80 -13.69 -0.37
N GLU A 204 -7.87 -13.74 -1.70
CA GLU A 204 -8.25 -12.59 -2.50
C GLU A 204 -9.75 -12.29 -2.42
N GLU A 205 -10.61 -13.30 -2.30
CA GLU A 205 -12.06 -13.11 -2.05
C GLU A 205 -12.29 -12.31 -0.77
N LYS A 206 -11.67 -12.72 0.34
CA LYS A 206 -11.73 -12.00 1.62
C LYS A 206 -11.21 -10.58 1.50
N ASN A 207 -10.08 -10.39 0.81
CA ASN A 207 -9.52 -9.07 0.60
C ASN A 207 -10.48 -8.15 -0.18
N VAL A 208 -11.09 -8.64 -1.28
CA VAL A 208 -12.09 -7.87 -2.03
C VAL A 208 -13.30 -7.56 -1.16
N PHE A 209 -13.82 -8.54 -0.40
CA PHE A 209 -14.93 -8.34 0.53
C PHE A 209 -14.62 -7.23 1.55
N GLU A 210 -13.47 -7.29 2.23
CA GLU A 210 -13.07 -6.31 3.22
C GLU A 210 -12.95 -4.90 2.64
N LYS A 211 -12.40 -4.76 1.42
CA LYS A 211 -12.30 -3.45 0.74
C LYS A 211 -13.67 -2.92 0.32
N ALA A 212 -14.53 -3.78 -0.20
CA ALA A 212 -15.88 -3.40 -0.61
C ALA A 212 -16.71 -2.97 0.62
N GLU A 213 -16.65 -3.74 1.70
CA GLU A 213 -17.34 -3.43 2.94
C GLU A 213 -16.84 -2.11 3.55
N ARG A 214 -15.52 -1.86 3.51
CA ARG A 214 -14.93 -0.59 3.95
C ARG A 214 -15.44 0.60 3.12
N LEU A 215 -15.44 0.49 1.80
CA LEU A 215 -15.97 1.53 0.90
C LEU A 215 -17.44 1.81 1.22
N ILE A 216 -18.27 0.77 1.35
CA ILE A 216 -19.70 0.91 1.65
C ILE A 216 -19.91 1.58 3.02
N LYS A 217 -19.22 1.11 4.06
CA LYS A 217 -19.33 1.70 5.41
C LYS A 217 -18.88 3.16 5.44
N LEU A 218 -17.80 3.50 4.74
CA LEU A 218 -17.28 4.87 4.69
C LEU A 218 -18.20 5.79 3.87
N GLY A 219 -18.62 5.35 2.68
CA GLY A 219 -19.54 6.08 1.80
C GLY A 219 -20.83 6.45 2.51
N ARG A 220 -21.45 5.52 3.23
CA ARG A 220 -22.65 5.81 4.03
C ARG A 220 -22.44 6.88 5.10
N ARG A 221 -21.28 6.90 5.76
CA ARG A 221 -20.96 7.89 6.79
C ARG A 221 -20.71 9.28 6.21
N ILE A 222 -19.97 9.34 5.10
CA ILE A 222 -19.59 10.60 4.45
C ILE A 222 -20.76 11.20 3.67
N LEU A 223 -21.41 10.40 2.84
CA LEU A 223 -22.48 10.83 1.92
C LEU A 223 -23.86 10.84 2.59
N LYS A 224 -23.99 10.24 3.79
CA LYS A 224 -25.23 10.12 4.58
C LYS A 224 -26.33 9.37 3.81
N THR A 225 -26.01 8.16 3.36
CA THR A 225 -26.85 7.26 2.54
C THR A 225 -27.00 5.84 3.12
#